data_AF-A0A2K6LNV9-F1
#
_entry.id   AF-A0A2K6LNV9-F1
#
_cell.length_a   1.000
_cell.length_b   1.000
_cell.length_c   1.000
_cell.angle_alpha   90.00
_cell.angle_beta   90.00
_cell.angle_gamma   90.00
#
_symmetry.space_group_name_H-M   'P 1'
#
loop_
_entity.id
_entity.type
_entity.pdbx_description
1 polymer ?
#
loop_
_entity_poly.entity_id
_entity_poly.type
_entity_poly.pdbx_seq_one_letter_code
_entity_poly.pdbx_strand_id
1 'polypeptide(L)'
;NTNRIIQTTLQQEKPDFCFLEEDPGICRGYITRYFYNNQSKQCERFKYGGCLGNMNNFETLEECKNTCEDGLDGFQVDNYGTQLSAVNNSQTPQSTKVPSFFVTKEGTNDGWKNAAHIYQVFLNAFCIHASMFFLGLDSILCLC
;
A
#
# COMPACT_ATOMS: atom_id res chain seq x y z
N ASN A 1 -17.79 23.70 32.26
CA ASN A 1 -17.13 24.44 31.18
C ASN A 1 -17.20 23.59 29.92
N THR A 2 -18.31 23.68 29.20
CA THR A 2 -18.70 22.86 28.04
C THR A 2 -17.93 23.19 26.77
N ASN A 3 -17.08 24.22 26.80
CA ASN A 3 -16.29 24.68 25.66
C ASN A 3 -15.08 23.80 25.30
N ARG A 4 -14.72 22.81 26.14
CA ARG A 4 -13.57 21.91 25.87
C ARG A 4 -13.94 20.62 25.12
N ILE A 5 -15.22 20.25 25.10
CA ILE A 5 -15.69 19.00 24.46
C ILE A 5 -16.16 19.26 23.02
N ILE A 6 -16.60 20.49 22.70
CA ILE A 6 -17.07 20.85 21.35
C ILE A 6 -15.91 21.17 20.39
N GLN A 7 -14.69 21.41 20.90
CA GLN A 7 -13.51 21.61 20.05
C GLN A 7 -12.97 20.30 19.42
N THR A 8 -13.38 19.14 19.94
CA THR A 8 -12.82 17.83 19.54
C THR A 8 -13.53 17.19 18.35
N THR A 9 -14.61 17.77 17.80
CA THR A 9 -15.49 17.06 16.84
C THR A 9 -15.66 17.68 15.46
N LEU A 10 -14.84 18.66 15.04
CA LEU A 10 -14.97 19.29 13.70
C LEU A 10 -13.69 19.34 12.86
N GLN A 11 -12.59 18.75 13.31
CA GLN A 11 -11.43 18.51 12.46
C GLN A 11 -11.41 17.02 12.17
N GLN A 12 -11.39 16.65 10.90
CA GLN A 12 -11.10 15.29 10.49
C GLN A 12 -9.68 14.99 10.97
N GLU A 13 -9.54 14.44 12.18
CA GLU A 13 -8.23 14.20 12.76
C GLU A 13 -7.53 13.16 11.89
N LYS A 14 -6.46 13.60 11.22
CA LYS A 14 -5.61 12.72 10.43
C LYS A 14 -5.07 11.59 11.31
N PRO A 15 -4.83 10.40 10.76
CA PRO A 15 -4.32 9.28 11.53
C PRO A 15 -3.04 9.61 12.31
N ASP A 16 -2.89 9.03 13.51
CA ASP A 16 -1.72 9.24 14.37
C ASP A 16 -0.38 8.95 13.65
N PHE A 17 -0.38 7.98 12.73
CA PHE A 17 0.83 7.65 11.98
C PHE A 17 1.28 8.78 11.06
N CYS A 18 0.40 9.70 10.64
CA CYS A 18 0.79 10.88 9.86
C CYS A 18 1.69 11.84 10.64
N PHE A 19 1.84 11.66 11.96
CA PHE A 19 2.73 12.47 12.79
C PHE A 19 4.08 11.79 13.07
N LEU A 20 4.29 10.56 12.58
CA LEU A 20 5.57 9.88 12.69
C LEU A 20 6.59 10.48 11.71
N GLU A 21 7.88 10.44 12.05
CA GLU A 21 8.96 10.78 11.13
C GLU A 21 9.11 9.72 10.03
N GLU A 22 9.86 10.03 8.97
CA GLU A 22 10.19 9.03 7.96
C GLU A 22 11.08 7.92 8.52
N ASP A 23 10.80 6.67 8.17
CA ASP A 23 11.60 5.51 8.59
C ASP A 23 12.11 4.71 7.38
N PRO A 24 13.41 4.85 7.03
CA PRO A 24 14.03 4.06 5.98
C PRO A 24 14.03 2.55 6.27
N GLY A 25 13.93 2.14 7.54
CA GLY A 25 14.09 0.77 7.99
C GLY A 25 15.51 0.23 7.85
N ILE A 26 15.71 -1.05 8.20
CA ILE A 26 17.05 -1.67 8.26
C ILE A 26 17.58 -2.13 6.90
N CYS A 27 16.68 -2.35 5.93
CA CYS A 27 17.06 -2.84 4.62
C CYS A 27 17.77 -1.76 3.80
N ARG A 28 18.60 -2.18 2.82
CA ARG A 28 19.44 -1.27 2.01
C ARG A 28 18.90 -1.01 0.60
N GLY A 29 17.60 -1.24 0.40
CA GLY A 29 16.92 -0.91 -0.84
C GLY A 29 16.95 0.60 -1.13
N TYR A 30 16.68 0.96 -2.38
CA TYR A 30 16.58 2.34 -2.83
C TYR A 30 15.20 2.54 -3.47
N ILE A 31 14.17 2.55 -2.63
CA ILE A 31 12.78 2.64 -3.07
C ILE A 31 12.27 4.05 -2.74
N THR A 32 11.85 4.80 -3.74
CA THR A 32 11.22 6.11 -3.52
C THR A 32 9.84 5.90 -2.92
N ARG A 33 9.58 6.54 -1.78
CA ARG A 33 8.29 6.58 -1.10
C ARG A 33 7.97 7.99 -0.66
N TYR A 34 6.74 8.20 -0.23
CA TYR A 34 6.27 9.49 0.29
C TYR A 34 5.90 9.37 1.75
N PHE A 35 6.19 10.41 2.52
CA PHE A 35 5.77 10.54 3.92
C PHE A 35 5.22 11.94 4.14
N TYR A 36 4.32 12.09 5.08
CA TYR A 36 3.84 13.39 5.50
C TYR A 36 4.82 14.05 6.46
N ASN A 37 5.38 15.18 6.06
CA ASN A 37 6.27 15.97 6.90
C ASN A 37 5.45 16.97 7.72
N ASN A 38 5.41 16.76 9.04
CA ASN A 38 4.63 17.60 9.95
C ASN A 38 5.20 19.01 10.15
N GLN A 39 6.47 19.25 9.78
CA GLN A 39 7.11 20.56 9.85
C GLN A 39 6.73 21.41 8.63
N SER A 40 6.80 20.85 7.43
CA SER A 40 6.44 21.54 6.18
C SER A 40 4.94 21.48 5.85
N LYS A 41 4.21 20.63 6.58
CA LYS A 41 2.78 20.33 6.40
C LYS A 41 2.46 19.75 5.02
N GLN A 42 3.41 19.04 4.43
CA GLN A 42 3.33 18.55 3.06
C GLN A 42 3.85 17.12 2.95
N CYS A 43 3.37 16.40 1.95
CA CYS A 43 3.91 15.11 1.57
C CYS A 43 5.22 15.25 0.78
N GLU A 44 6.28 14.65 1.32
CA GLU A 44 7.64 14.73 0.79
C GLU A 44 8.16 13.33 0.41
N ARG A 45 9.10 13.30 -0.54
CA ARG A 45 9.73 12.05 -0.97
C ARG A 45 10.88 11.66 -0.05
N PHE A 46 10.99 10.38 0.27
CA PHE A 46 12.13 9.84 1.03
C PHE A 46 12.58 8.49 0.45
N LYS A 47 13.74 8.02 0.91
CA LYS A 47 14.31 6.73 0.52
C LYS A 47 13.91 5.67 1.54
N TYR A 48 13.11 4.71 1.11
CA TYR A 48 12.77 3.53 1.88
C TYR A 48 13.68 2.35 1.53
N GLY A 49 14.16 1.68 2.57
CA GLY A 49 15.04 0.52 2.50
C GLY A 49 14.36 -0.77 2.06
N GLY A 50 13.03 -0.83 2.11
CA GLY A 50 12.23 -1.97 1.65
C GLY A 50 11.72 -2.91 2.74
N CYS A 51 12.14 -2.73 4.01
CA CYS A 51 11.60 -3.49 5.13
C CYS A 51 11.63 -2.69 6.44
N LEU A 52 10.72 -3.04 7.37
CA LEU A 52 10.69 -2.53 8.75
C LEU A 52 10.70 -0.99 8.87
N GLY A 53 9.94 -0.30 8.01
CA GLY A 53 9.58 1.10 8.23
C GLY A 53 8.29 1.25 9.04
N ASN A 54 7.79 2.48 9.15
CA ASN A 54 6.51 2.79 9.80
C ASN A 54 5.37 3.03 8.78
N MET A 55 4.18 3.39 9.29
CA MET A 55 2.98 3.60 8.48
C MET A 55 2.93 4.94 7.74
N ASN A 56 3.80 5.91 8.06
CA ASN A 56 3.97 7.14 7.28
C ASN A 56 4.80 6.88 6.02
N ASN A 57 4.33 5.95 5.18
CA ASN A 57 5.05 5.44 4.01
C ASN A 57 4.05 5.08 2.92
N PHE A 58 3.96 5.93 1.91
CA PHE A 58 3.02 5.84 0.80
C PHE A 58 3.74 5.60 -0.52
N GLU A 59 3.11 4.88 -1.44
CA GLU A 59 3.70 4.58 -2.74
C GLU A 59 3.61 5.78 -3.70
N THR A 60 2.54 6.56 -3.57
CA THR A 60 2.27 7.73 -4.42
C THR A 60 2.12 9.00 -3.59
N LEU A 61 2.35 10.14 -4.24
CA LEU A 61 2.17 11.45 -3.59
C LEU A 61 0.69 11.67 -3.24
N GLU A 62 -0.21 11.35 -4.17
CA GLU A 62 -1.65 11.52 -4.03
C GLU A 62 -2.21 10.73 -2.84
N GLU A 63 -1.75 9.50 -2.64
CA GLU A 63 -2.14 8.68 -1.49
C GLU A 63 -1.74 9.32 -0.15
N CYS A 64 -0.50 9.84 -0.07
CA CYS A 64 -0.04 10.57 1.10
C CYS A 64 -0.92 11.80 1.37
N LYS A 65 -1.18 12.60 0.33
CA LYS A 65 -1.98 13.84 0.46
C LYS A 65 -3.39 13.55 0.94
N ASN A 66 -4.07 12.62 0.29
CA ASN A 66 -5.44 12.25 0.64
C ASN A 66 -5.56 11.67 2.05
N THR A 67 -4.48 11.09 2.59
CA THR A 67 -4.46 10.46 3.91
C THR A 67 -4.08 11.43 5.03
N CYS A 68 -3.08 12.30 4.79
CA CYS A 68 -2.41 13.05 5.85
C CYS A 68 -2.40 14.57 5.64
N GLU A 69 -2.61 15.08 4.43
CA GLU A 69 -2.79 16.52 4.21
C GLU A 69 -4.22 16.91 4.59
N ASP A 70 -4.35 17.95 5.40
CA ASP A 70 -5.66 18.50 5.71
C ASP A 70 -6.27 19.00 4.38
N GLY A 71 -7.52 18.61 4.12
CA GLY A 71 -8.30 19.07 2.97
C GLY A 71 -8.69 20.54 3.11
N LEU A 72 -7.71 21.43 3.25
CA LEU A 72 -7.88 22.86 3.09
C LEU A 72 -7.81 23.18 1.61
N ASP A 73 -8.75 22.60 0.85
CA ASP A 73 -9.16 23.19 -0.41
C ASP A 73 -9.70 24.58 -0.07
N GLY A 74 -9.21 25.60 -0.77
CA GLY A 74 -9.27 26.98 -0.34
C GLY A 74 -10.69 27.48 -0.10
N PHE A 75 -11.17 27.45 1.14
CA PHE A 75 -12.25 28.31 1.57
C PHE A 75 -11.67 29.71 1.80
N GLN A 76 -11.48 30.45 0.70
CA GLN A 76 -11.39 31.91 0.76
C GLN A 76 -12.73 32.38 1.36
N VAL A 77 -12.71 32.75 2.64
CA VAL A 77 -13.74 33.62 3.22
C VAL A 77 -13.39 35.04 2.80
N ASP A 78 -13.63 35.39 1.55
CA ASP A 78 -13.74 36.78 1.13
C ASP A 78 -15.20 37.23 1.25
N ASN A 79 -15.38 38.24 2.10
CA ASN A 79 -16.65 38.81 2.50
C ASN A 79 -17.21 39.68 1.35
N TYR A 80 -18.06 39.11 0.49
CA TYR A 80 -18.93 39.89 -0.40
C TYR A 80 -20.30 39.23 -0.52
N GLY A 81 -21.26 39.76 0.24
CA GLY A 81 -22.66 39.43 0.01
C GLY A 81 -23.10 39.95 -1.36
N THR A 82 -23.67 39.10 -2.20
CA THR A 82 -24.86 39.35 -3.03
C THR A 82 -25.31 38.03 -3.68
N GLN A 83 -26.58 37.67 -3.49
CA GLN A 83 -27.24 36.53 -4.15
C GLN A 83 -27.56 36.81 -5.63
N LEU A 84 -27.54 35.75 -6.46
CA LEU A 84 -28.39 35.41 -7.62
C LEU A 84 -27.51 34.69 -8.65
N SER A 85 -27.90 33.61 -9.34
CA SER A 85 -29.20 32.97 -9.53
C SER A 85 -28.97 31.59 -10.15
N ALA A 86 -29.87 30.65 -9.87
CA ALA A 86 -29.95 29.34 -10.50
C ALA A 86 -30.21 29.40 -12.02
N VAL A 87 -30.15 28.19 -12.65
CA VAL A 87 -30.63 27.78 -13.99
C VAL A 87 -29.52 27.85 -15.06
N ASN A 88 -29.20 26.84 -15.90
CA ASN A 88 -29.96 25.73 -16.50
C ASN A 88 -29.06 24.62 -17.12
N ASN A 89 -29.67 23.44 -17.22
CA ASN A 89 -29.28 22.13 -17.79
C ASN A 89 -28.73 22.04 -19.24
N SER A 90 -27.91 20.99 -19.42
CA SER A 90 -27.90 19.94 -20.48
C SER A 90 -27.61 20.30 -21.95
N GLN A 91 -26.44 19.88 -22.45
CA GLN A 91 -26.31 18.81 -23.46
C GLN A 91 -24.84 18.50 -23.81
N THR A 92 -24.53 17.20 -23.80
CA THR A 92 -23.38 16.53 -24.42
C THR A 92 -23.24 16.81 -25.92
N PRO A 93 -22.01 16.70 -26.46
CA PRO A 93 -21.81 15.98 -27.72
C PRO A 93 -20.90 14.73 -27.53
N GLN A 94 -21.45 13.59 -27.94
CA GLN A 94 -20.82 12.27 -28.03
C GLN A 94 -20.17 12.09 -29.41
N SER A 95 -18.98 11.47 -29.48
CA SER A 95 -18.52 10.71 -30.66
C SER A 95 -17.33 9.81 -30.30
N THR A 96 -17.61 8.60 -29.78
CA THR A 96 -17.50 7.29 -30.47
C THR A 96 -16.10 6.87 -30.93
N LYS A 97 -15.52 5.86 -30.25
CA LYS A 97 -15.20 4.55 -30.88
C LYS A 97 -15.01 3.42 -29.84
N VAL A 98 -16.06 2.60 -29.75
CA VAL A 98 -16.18 1.14 -29.50
C VAL A 98 -15.47 0.49 -28.29
N PRO A 99 -16.21 -0.23 -27.42
CA PRO A 99 -15.65 -1.19 -26.49
C PRO A 99 -15.42 -2.52 -27.22
N SER A 100 -14.16 -2.91 -27.34
CA SER A 100 -13.82 -4.29 -27.64
C SER A 100 -12.44 -4.57 -27.09
N PHE A 101 -12.38 -5.16 -25.91
CA PHE A 101 -11.66 -6.41 -25.80
C PHE A 101 -12.04 -7.07 -24.49
N PHE A 102 -12.80 -8.16 -24.59
CA PHE A 102 -12.83 -9.18 -23.58
C PHE A 102 -11.38 -9.62 -23.33
N VAL A 103 -10.76 -9.12 -22.27
CA VAL A 103 -9.62 -9.84 -21.70
C VAL A 103 -10.24 -11.04 -21.01
N THR A 104 -10.16 -12.19 -21.66
CA THR A 104 -10.24 -13.48 -21.01
C THR A 104 -9.34 -13.42 -19.78
N LYS A 105 -9.93 -13.44 -18.58
CA LYS A 105 -9.19 -13.89 -17.41
C LYS A 105 -8.96 -15.39 -17.59
N GLU A 106 -7.85 -15.72 -18.23
CA GLU A 106 -7.27 -17.05 -18.15
C GLU A 106 -5.90 -16.90 -17.48
N GLY A 107 -5.72 -17.61 -16.37
CA GLY A 107 -4.50 -17.55 -15.57
C GLY A 107 -4.72 -17.10 -14.13
N THR A 108 -5.58 -17.78 -13.38
CA THR A 108 -5.25 -18.03 -11.96
C THR A 108 -3.99 -18.90 -11.98
N ASN A 109 -2.83 -18.27 -12.07
CA ASN A 109 -1.58 -18.91 -11.70
C ASN A 109 -1.57 -18.90 -10.18
N ASP A 110 -2.08 -20.00 -9.60
CA ASP A 110 -2.00 -20.31 -8.18
C ASP A 110 -0.52 -20.45 -7.77
N GLY A 111 0.19 -19.33 -7.65
CA GLY A 111 1.57 -19.24 -7.17
C GLY A 111 1.74 -19.69 -5.72
N TRP A 112 0.69 -20.19 -5.06
CA TRP A 112 0.72 -20.77 -3.72
C TRP A 112 0.65 -22.30 -3.72
N LYS A 113 0.31 -22.95 -4.84
CA LYS A 113 0.32 -24.43 -4.93
C LYS A 113 1.74 -25.02 -4.95
N ASN A 114 2.75 -24.19 -5.20
CA ASN A 114 4.14 -24.65 -5.31
C ASN A 114 4.90 -24.64 -3.97
N ALA A 115 4.51 -23.84 -2.98
CA ALA A 115 5.19 -23.85 -1.68
C ALA A 115 4.93 -25.15 -0.89
N ALA A 116 3.71 -25.68 -0.98
CA ALA A 116 3.36 -26.98 -0.39
C ALA A 116 4.10 -28.14 -1.07
N HIS A 117 4.23 -28.11 -2.40
CA HIS A 117 4.90 -29.16 -3.16
C HIS A 117 6.41 -29.17 -2.93
N ILE A 118 7.03 -27.99 -2.81
CA ILE A 118 8.46 -27.85 -2.49
C ILE A 118 8.73 -28.38 -1.07
N TYR A 119 7.91 -28.03 -0.09
CA TYR A 119 8.05 -28.53 1.28
C TYR A 119 7.87 -30.06 1.35
N GLN A 120 6.92 -30.61 0.61
CA GLN A 120 6.71 -32.06 0.52
C GLN A 120 7.91 -32.78 -0.12
N VAL A 121 8.53 -32.23 -1.18
CA VAL A 121 9.73 -32.83 -1.79
C VAL A 121 10.89 -32.84 -0.79
N PHE A 122 11.10 -31.75 -0.03
CA PHE A 122 12.16 -31.69 0.97
C PHE A 122 11.91 -32.61 2.17
N LEU A 123 10.66 -32.73 2.65
CA LEU A 123 10.32 -33.66 3.73
C LEU A 123 10.52 -35.11 3.30
N ASN A 124 10.11 -35.48 2.08
CA ASN A 124 10.31 -36.82 1.55
C ASN A 124 11.79 -37.13 1.35
N ALA A 125 12.58 -36.20 0.82
CA ALA A 125 14.03 -36.38 0.68
C ALA A 125 14.74 -36.53 2.03
N PHE A 126 14.34 -35.76 3.04
CA PHE A 126 14.88 -35.86 4.40
C PHE A 126 14.46 -37.17 5.08
N CYS A 127 13.20 -37.60 4.93
CA CYS A 127 12.71 -38.89 5.44
C CYS A 127 13.42 -40.09 4.80
N ILE A 128 13.73 -40.03 3.50
CA ILE A 128 14.50 -41.08 2.81
C ILE A 128 15.95 -41.08 3.33
N HIS A 129 16.59 -39.91 3.49
CA HIS A 129 17.94 -39.83 4.06
C HIS A 129 18.00 -40.36 5.50
N ALA A 130 17.04 -39.97 6.34
CA ALA A 130 16.97 -40.44 7.73
C ALA A 130 16.71 -41.95 7.80
N SER A 131 15.79 -42.48 6.99
CA SER A 131 15.50 -43.92 6.99
C SER A 131 16.65 -44.78 6.44
N MET A 132 17.41 -44.29 5.46
CA MET A 132 18.65 -44.95 5.02
C MET A 132 19.71 -45.01 6.12
N PHE A 133 19.82 -43.93 6.91
CA PHE A 133 20.73 -43.84 8.05
C PHE A 133 20.34 -44.79 9.20
N PHE A 134 19.04 -44.96 9.47
CA PHE A 134 18.54 -45.86 10.51
C PHE A 134 18.52 -47.35 10.09
N LEU A 135 18.43 -47.64 8.78
CA LEU A 135 18.47 -49.01 8.24
C LEU A 135 19.89 -49.49 7.92
N GLY A 136 20.92 -48.65 8.08
CA GLY A 136 22.32 -49.03 7.89
C GLY A 136 22.68 -49.44 6.45
N LEU A 137 21.97 -48.89 5.46
CA LEU A 137 22.15 -49.20 4.03
C LEU A 137 23.17 -48.27 3.33
N ASP A 138 24.05 -47.62 4.07
CA ASP A 138 25.11 -46.73 3.55
C ASP A 138 26.13 -47.44 2.63
N SER A 139 26.00 -48.77 2.44
CA SER A 139 26.89 -49.57 1.61
C SER A 139 26.47 -49.70 0.13
N ILE A 140 25.33 -49.14 -0.31
CA ILE A 140 24.85 -49.36 -1.70
C ILE A 140 25.10 -48.17 -2.63
N LEU A 141 25.35 -46.95 -2.14
CA LEU A 141 25.75 -45.82 -3.00
C LEU A 141 27.28 -45.66 -3.11
N CYS A 142 27.99 -46.78 -3.14
CA CYS A 142 29.40 -46.80 -3.49
C CYS A 142 29.72 -48.01 -4.38
N LEU A 143 29.00 -48.16 -5.50
CA LEU A 143 29.49 -48.95 -6.62
C LEU A 143 29.10 -48.30 -7.96
N CYS A 144 30.16 -47.83 -8.64
CA CYS A 144 30.32 -47.42 -10.04
C CYS A 144 29.57 -46.17 -10.52
#